data_AF-A0A2V6QXV6-F1
#
_entry.id   AF-A0A2V6QXV6-F1
#
_cell.length_a   1.000
_cell.length_b   1.000
_cell.length_c   1.000
_cell.angle_alpha   90.00
_cell.angle_beta   90.00
_cell.angle_gamma   90.00
#
_symmetry.space_group_name_H-M   'P 1'
#
loop_
_entity.id
_entity.type
_entity.pdbx_description
1 polymer ?
#
loop_
_entity_poly.entity_id
_entity_poly.type
_entity_poly.pdbx_seq_one_letter_code
_entity_poly.pdbx_strand_id
1 'polypeptide(L)'
;AAILLRLNRMLVIYAAEVARLDDLCIVVNPRHAGFYHRFLEFEEFGRLTTFAKVNGAPAAALRLDLRFVRDVIDRVQGAGAGRDRLHDFLFGPGNYQQVMDRLLRNLCEPALTREWFTYFFPDEAALDGVEPSAGLERLRAFSRAGPPG
;
A
#
# COMPACT_ATOMS: atom_id res chain seq x y z
N ALA A 1 12.64 4.18 -11.72
CA ALA A 1 11.18 3.91 -11.77
C ALA A 1 10.82 2.47 -11.37
N ALA A 2 11.43 1.44 -11.98
CA ALA A 2 10.99 0.05 -11.79
C ALA A 2 11.01 -0.48 -10.34
N ILE A 3 11.99 -0.06 -9.51
CA ILE A 3 12.02 -0.45 -8.08
C ILE A 3 10.85 0.17 -7.31
N LEU A 4 10.56 1.46 -7.51
CA LEU A 4 9.44 2.13 -6.86
C LEU A 4 8.11 1.48 -7.21
N LEU A 5 7.89 1.10 -8.47
CA LEU A 5 6.67 0.39 -8.87
C LEU A 5 6.56 -0.99 -8.20
N ARG A 6 7.67 -1.72 -8.04
CA ARG A 6 7.67 -3.02 -7.34
C ARG A 6 7.39 -2.88 -5.84
N LEU A 7 7.92 -1.84 -5.20
CA LEU A 7 7.65 -1.54 -3.79
C LEU A 7 6.18 -1.13 -3.60
N ASN A 8 5.68 -0.23 -4.45
CA ASN A 8 4.28 0.18 -4.39
C ASN A 8 3.32 -0.97 -4.72
N ARG A 9 3.67 -1.86 -5.66
CA ARG A 9 2.92 -3.09 -5.90
C ARG A 9 2.76 -3.91 -4.62
N MET A 10 3.86 -4.11 -3.88
CA MET A 10 3.82 -4.84 -2.61
C MET A 10 2.95 -4.14 -1.58
N LEU A 11 3.09 -2.81 -1.43
CA LEU A 11 2.29 -2.00 -0.53
C LEU A 11 0.79 -2.05 -0.86
N VAL A 12 0.44 -1.89 -2.14
CA VAL A 12 -0.94 -1.86 -2.63
C VAL A 12 -1.59 -3.22 -2.50
N ILE A 13 -0.92 -4.30 -2.91
CA ILE A 13 -1.44 -5.67 -2.73
C ILE A 13 -1.63 -5.97 -1.24
N TYR A 14 -0.65 -5.60 -0.41
CA TYR A 14 -0.79 -5.76 1.04
C TYR A 14 -2.01 -4.99 1.58
N ALA A 15 -2.17 -3.72 1.23
CA ALA A 15 -3.29 -2.91 1.72
C ALA A 15 -4.64 -3.46 1.25
N ALA A 16 -4.73 -3.90 -0.01
CA ALA A 16 -5.97 -4.34 -0.66
C ALA A 16 -6.41 -5.75 -0.24
N GLU A 17 -5.51 -6.74 -0.33
CA GLU A 17 -5.83 -8.17 -0.16
C GLU A 17 -5.62 -8.65 1.26
N VAL A 18 -4.59 -8.13 1.91
CA VAL A 18 -4.05 -8.71 3.14
C VAL A 18 -4.57 -7.94 4.36
N ALA A 19 -4.40 -6.62 4.38
CA ALA A 19 -4.97 -5.74 5.42
C ALA A 19 -6.46 -5.42 5.19
N ARG A 20 -6.95 -5.66 3.96
CA ARG A 20 -8.32 -5.35 3.50
C ARG A 20 -8.81 -3.96 3.90
N LEU A 21 -8.01 -2.95 3.64
CA LEU A 21 -8.39 -1.55 3.81
C LEU A 21 -9.26 -1.09 2.63
N ASP A 22 -10.00 -0.02 2.83
CA ASP A 22 -10.78 0.63 1.76
C ASP A 22 -9.99 1.74 1.06
N ASP A 23 -9.09 2.39 1.78
CA ASP A 23 -8.32 3.52 1.30
C ASP A 23 -6.84 3.40 1.64
N LEU A 24 -5.97 3.73 0.69
CA LEU A 24 -4.55 3.96 0.92
C LEU A 24 -4.25 5.44 0.66
N CYS A 25 -3.87 6.16 1.70
CA CYS A 25 -3.53 7.57 1.63
C CYS A 25 -2.03 7.79 1.78
N ILE A 26 -1.45 8.63 0.92
CA ILE A 26 -0.05 9.04 0.99
C ILE A 26 0.06 10.55 0.84
N VAL A 27 1.16 11.10 1.35
CA VAL A 27 1.51 12.51 1.18
C VAL A 27 2.84 12.57 0.44
N VAL A 28 2.87 13.28 -0.69
CA VAL A 28 4.05 13.35 -1.56
C VAL A 28 4.37 14.76 -1.97
N ASN A 29 5.63 15.03 -2.33
CA ASN A 29 5.96 16.27 -3.00
C ASN A 29 5.19 16.36 -4.34
N PRO A 30 4.55 17.49 -4.70
CA PRO A 30 3.74 17.64 -5.92
C PRO A 30 4.46 17.24 -7.20
N ARG A 31 5.79 17.41 -7.27
CA ARG A 31 6.59 16.97 -8.42
C ARG A 31 6.51 15.46 -8.71
N HIS A 32 6.07 14.67 -7.74
CA HIS A 32 5.89 13.22 -7.84
C HIS A 32 4.42 12.80 -7.98
N ALA A 33 3.45 13.71 -7.81
CA ALA A 33 2.03 13.37 -7.85
C ALA A 33 1.63 12.72 -9.18
N GLY A 34 2.14 13.24 -10.30
CA GLY A 34 1.89 12.68 -11.63
C GLY A 34 2.37 11.22 -11.81
N PHE A 35 3.39 10.77 -11.06
CA PHE A 35 3.79 9.37 -11.07
C PHE A 35 2.71 8.48 -10.43
N TYR A 36 2.23 8.85 -9.25
CA TYR A 36 1.22 8.07 -8.53
C TYR A 36 -0.14 8.09 -9.23
N HIS A 37 -0.50 9.22 -9.84
CA HIS A 37 -1.71 9.31 -10.65
C HIS A 37 -1.62 8.42 -11.90
N ARG A 38 -0.53 8.54 -12.68
CA ARG A 38 -0.38 7.83 -13.96
C ARG A 38 -0.22 6.33 -13.81
N PHE A 39 0.52 5.87 -12.79
CA PHE A 39 0.93 4.46 -12.69
C PHE A 39 0.15 3.65 -11.66
N LEU A 40 -0.52 4.30 -10.72
CA LEU A 40 -1.19 3.63 -9.61
C LEU A 40 -2.61 4.15 -9.38
N GLU A 41 -3.08 5.08 -10.22
CA GLU A 41 -4.44 5.64 -10.19
C GLU A 41 -4.81 6.29 -8.86
N PHE A 42 -3.81 6.88 -8.19
CA PHE A 42 -4.07 7.76 -7.06
C PHE A 42 -4.75 9.05 -7.53
N GLU A 43 -5.67 9.55 -6.71
CA GLU A 43 -6.34 10.81 -6.90
C GLU A 43 -5.89 11.82 -5.84
N GLU A 44 -5.78 13.09 -6.21
CA GLU A 44 -5.57 14.16 -5.23
C GLU A 44 -6.81 14.31 -4.36
N PHE A 45 -6.61 14.37 -3.04
CA PHE A 45 -7.69 14.64 -2.10
C PHE A 45 -7.24 15.65 -1.05
N GLY A 46 -8.03 16.70 -0.86
CA GLY A 46 -7.70 17.79 0.05
C GLY A 46 -6.85 18.89 -0.59
N ARG A 47 -6.38 19.83 0.24
CA ARG A 47 -5.62 21.01 -0.20
C ARG A 47 -4.12 20.74 -0.14
N LEU A 48 -3.37 21.39 -1.03
CA LEU A 48 -1.91 21.44 -0.94
C LEU A 48 -1.50 22.05 0.41
N THR A 49 -0.63 21.36 1.14
CA THR A 49 -0.13 21.80 2.44
C THR A 49 1.39 21.88 2.43
N THR A 50 1.99 22.45 3.47
CA THR A 50 3.44 22.47 3.70
C THR A 50 3.76 21.78 5.02
N PHE A 51 4.87 21.04 5.06
CA PHE A 51 5.30 20.34 6.26
C PHE A 51 6.67 20.85 6.74
N ALA A 52 6.73 21.36 7.97
CA ALA A 52 7.97 21.87 8.56
C ALA A 52 9.09 20.82 8.58
N LYS A 53 8.74 19.54 8.84
CA LYS A 53 9.66 18.38 8.89
C LYS A 53 10.45 18.15 7.61
N VAL A 54 9.97 18.66 6.47
CA VAL A 54 10.64 18.57 5.16
C VAL A 54 11.01 19.96 4.64
N ASN A 55 11.51 20.83 5.52
CA ASN A 55 11.95 22.20 5.19
C ASN A 55 10.84 23.07 4.58
N GLY A 56 9.59 22.88 5.02
CA GLY A 56 8.44 23.62 4.50
C GLY A 56 8.08 23.28 3.05
N ALA A 57 8.58 22.16 2.53
CA ALA A 57 8.28 21.74 1.17
C ALA A 57 6.76 21.51 0.97
N PRO A 58 6.23 21.83 -0.22
CA PRO A 58 4.83 21.58 -0.53
C PRO A 58 4.57 20.08 -0.60
N ALA A 59 3.35 19.70 -0.25
CA ALA A 59 2.91 18.33 -0.13
C ALA A 59 1.46 18.18 -0.59
N ALA A 60 1.27 17.30 -1.57
CA ALA A 60 -0.03 16.88 -2.09
C ALA A 60 -0.45 15.60 -1.38
N ALA A 61 -1.68 15.58 -0.88
CA ALA A 61 -2.30 14.39 -0.31
C ALA A 61 -3.00 13.61 -1.43
N LEU A 62 -2.70 12.31 -1.51
CA LEU A 62 -3.19 11.41 -2.53
C LEU A 62 -3.89 10.20 -1.91
N ARG A 63 -4.99 9.76 -2.52
CA ARG A 63 -5.79 8.61 -2.10
C ARG A 63 -5.90 7.60 -3.23
N LEU A 64 -5.81 6.33 -2.89
CA LEU A 64 -6.13 5.21 -3.76
C LEU A 64 -7.32 4.44 -3.17
N ASP A 65 -8.37 4.25 -3.96
CA ASP A 65 -9.51 3.40 -3.61
C ASP A 65 -9.14 1.93 -3.78
N LEU A 66 -9.04 1.20 -2.67
CA LEU A 66 -8.60 -0.19 -2.67
C LEU A 66 -9.71 -1.17 -3.08
N ARG A 67 -10.99 -0.74 -3.12
CA ARG A 67 -12.08 -1.56 -3.67
C ARG A 67 -11.92 -1.68 -5.18
N PHE A 68 -11.65 -0.54 -5.83
CA PHE A 68 -11.32 -0.52 -7.24
C PHE A 68 -10.08 -1.37 -7.55
N VAL A 69 -9.03 -1.29 -6.73
CA VAL A 69 -7.83 -2.13 -6.89
C VAL A 69 -8.16 -3.62 -6.83
N ARG A 70 -8.99 -4.06 -5.88
CA ARG A 70 -9.44 -5.47 -5.79
C ARG A 70 -10.19 -5.88 -7.06
N ASP A 71 -11.09 -5.04 -7.56
CA ASP A 71 -11.79 -5.32 -8.84
C ASP A 71 -10.81 -5.44 -10.02
N VAL A 72 -9.72 -4.64 -10.04
CA VAL A 72 -8.65 -4.78 -11.04
C VAL A 72 -7.91 -6.10 -10.85
N ILE A 73 -7.51 -6.46 -9.63
CA ILE A 73 -6.82 -7.72 -9.32
C ILE A 73 -7.68 -8.90 -9.79
N ASP A 74 -8.95 -8.97 -9.37
CA ASP A 74 -9.87 -10.05 -9.73
C ASP A 74 -10.03 -10.20 -11.25
N ARG A 75 -10.15 -9.08 -11.97
CA ARG A 75 -10.21 -9.09 -13.43
C ARG A 75 -8.91 -9.61 -14.05
N VAL A 76 -7.75 -9.16 -13.60
CA VAL A 76 -6.45 -9.58 -14.14
C VAL A 76 -6.16 -11.04 -13.81
N GLN A 77 -6.56 -11.53 -12.63
CA GLN A 77 -6.42 -12.94 -12.24
C GLN A 77 -7.40 -13.85 -13.00
N GLY A 78 -8.65 -13.42 -13.21
CA GLY A 78 -9.71 -14.22 -13.81
C GLY A 78 -9.73 -14.22 -15.35
N ALA A 79 -9.35 -13.13 -16.01
CA ALA A 79 -9.43 -13.01 -17.46
C ALA A 79 -8.22 -13.61 -18.20
N GLY A 80 -7.12 -13.90 -17.50
CA GLY A 80 -5.81 -14.07 -18.13
C GLY A 80 -5.30 -12.72 -18.67
N ALA A 81 -3.98 -12.50 -18.61
CA ALA A 81 -3.39 -11.20 -18.96
C ALA A 81 -3.83 -10.70 -20.34
N GLY A 82 -4.29 -9.45 -20.42
CA GLY A 82 -4.63 -8.85 -21.71
C GLY A 82 -5.79 -7.86 -21.69
N ARG A 83 -5.48 -6.61 -21.30
CA ARG A 83 -6.07 -5.38 -21.88
C ARG A 83 -5.23 -4.14 -21.50
N ASP A 84 -4.68 -4.12 -20.28
CA ASP A 84 -3.80 -3.06 -19.77
C ASP A 84 -2.43 -3.61 -19.32
N ARG A 85 -1.37 -3.23 -20.04
CA ARG A 85 0.01 -3.66 -19.77
C ARG A 85 0.52 -3.24 -18.38
N LEU A 86 0.01 -2.13 -17.84
CA LEU A 86 0.39 -1.64 -16.52
C LEU A 86 -0.24 -2.49 -15.43
N HIS A 87 -1.54 -2.77 -15.53
CA HIS A 87 -2.22 -3.67 -14.60
C HIS A 87 -1.67 -5.09 -14.69
N ASP A 88 -1.32 -5.59 -15.88
CA ASP A 88 -0.65 -6.88 -16.04
C ASP A 88 0.74 -6.89 -15.36
N PHE A 89 1.49 -5.80 -15.46
CA PHE A 89 2.78 -5.66 -14.79
C PHE A 89 2.65 -5.62 -13.25
N LEU A 90 1.63 -4.93 -12.75
CA LEU A 90 1.40 -4.76 -11.31
C LEU A 90 0.73 -6.00 -10.70
N PHE A 91 -0.25 -6.58 -11.36
CA PHE A 91 -1.16 -7.56 -10.78
C PHE A 91 -1.26 -8.85 -11.60
N GLY A 92 -0.47 -9.03 -12.66
CA GLY A 92 -0.46 -10.28 -13.42
C GLY A 92 -0.14 -11.50 -12.55
N PRO A 93 -0.67 -12.71 -12.87
CA PRO A 93 -0.62 -13.88 -11.98
C PRO A 93 0.75 -14.19 -11.37
N GLY A 94 1.82 -14.20 -12.17
CA GLY A 94 3.17 -14.47 -11.66
C GLY A 94 3.71 -13.39 -10.73
N ASN A 95 3.38 -12.12 -10.98
CA ASN A 95 3.80 -11.00 -10.13
C ASN A 95 3.00 -10.95 -8.84
N TYR A 96 1.69 -11.17 -8.93
CA TYR A 96 0.77 -11.23 -7.80
C TYR A 96 1.17 -12.36 -6.86
N GLN A 97 1.32 -13.58 -7.39
CA GLN A 97 1.69 -14.75 -6.59
C GLN A 97 3.03 -14.56 -5.89
N GLN A 98 4.05 -14.04 -6.58
CA GLN A 98 5.35 -13.77 -5.97
C GLN A 98 5.25 -12.79 -4.80
N VAL A 99 4.42 -11.75 -4.92
CA VAL A 99 4.22 -10.77 -3.86
C VAL A 99 3.47 -11.40 -2.69
N MET A 100 2.37 -12.10 -2.95
CA MET A 100 1.57 -12.76 -1.92
C MET A 100 2.40 -13.78 -1.14
N ASP A 101 3.16 -14.62 -1.82
CA ASP A 101 4.07 -15.58 -1.20
C ASP A 101 5.10 -14.89 -0.27
N ARG A 102 5.62 -13.73 -0.67
CA ARG A 102 6.56 -12.95 0.15
C ARG A 102 5.87 -12.32 1.35
N LEU A 103 4.70 -11.74 1.16
CA LEU A 103 3.91 -11.16 2.24
C LEU A 103 3.58 -12.24 3.27
N LEU A 104 3.00 -13.35 2.85
CA LEU A 104 2.62 -14.46 3.74
C LEU A 104 3.81 -15.03 4.52
N ARG A 105 5.00 -15.15 3.90
CA ARG A 105 6.23 -15.54 4.61
C ARG A 105 6.66 -14.52 5.66
N ASN A 106 6.66 -13.24 5.30
CA ASN A 106 7.17 -12.17 6.17
C ASN A 106 6.16 -11.72 7.24
N LEU A 107 4.87 -12.04 7.10
CA LEU A 107 3.86 -11.77 8.13
C LEU A 107 4.08 -12.56 9.42
N CYS A 108 4.90 -13.62 9.36
CA CYS A 108 5.33 -14.38 10.53
C CYS A 108 6.54 -13.77 11.24
N GLU A 109 7.19 -12.76 10.64
CA GLU A 109 8.30 -12.05 11.28
C GLU A 109 7.78 -10.97 12.25
N PRO A 110 8.54 -10.60 13.29
CA PRO A 110 8.17 -9.49 14.16
C PRO A 110 7.95 -8.23 13.33
N ALA A 111 6.73 -7.69 13.39
CA ALA A 111 6.44 -6.38 12.82
C ALA A 111 7.31 -5.29 13.44
N LEU A 112 7.30 -4.11 12.79
CA LEU A 112 7.89 -2.88 13.32
C LEU A 112 7.59 -2.76 14.81
N THR A 113 8.58 -3.08 15.64
CA THR A 113 8.39 -3.10 17.09
C THR A 113 8.13 -1.68 17.57
N ARG A 114 7.57 -1.51 18.77
CA ARG A 114 7.44 -0.17 19.35
C ARG A 114 8.79 0.57 19.39
N GLU A 115 9.88 -0.15 19.65
CA GLU A 115 11.24 0.39 19.60
C GLU A 115 11.62 0.91 18.21
N TRP A 116 11.44 0.10 17.16
CA TRP A 116 11.70 0.53 15.78
C TRP A 116 10.78 1.68 15.35
N PHE A 117 9.51 1.63 15.74
CA PHE A 117 8.56 2.69 15.47
C PHE A 117 9.00 4.00 16.11
N THR A 118 9.38 4.01 17.39
CA THR A 118 9.90 5.21 18.07
C THR A 118 11.22 5.69 17.44
N TYR A 119 12.10 4.78 17.00
CA TYR A 119 13.33 5.16 16.29
C TYR A 119 13.05 5.90 14.98
N PHE A 120 12.10 5.43 14.17
CA PHE A 120 11.76 6.05 12.89
C PHE A 120 10.81 7.26 13.03
N PHE A 121 9.99 7.30 14.08
CA PHE A 121 8.96 8.31 14.32
C PHE A 121 9.03 8.92 15.74
N PRO A 122 10.15 9.56 16.12
CA PRO A 122 10.37 9.99 17.50
C PRO A 122 9.42 11.09 18.00
N ASP A 123 8.84 11.90 17.09
CA ASP A 123 8.09 13.13 17.44
C ASP A 123 6.73 13.26 16.72
N GLU A 124 6.09 12.16 16.29
CA GLU A 124 4.81 12.24 15.58
C GLU A 124 3.59 12.18 16.50
N ALA A 125 3.19 13.34 17.05
CA ALA A 125 1.90 13.50 17.74
C ALA A 125 0.68 13.06 16.88
N ALA A 126 0.83 13.05 15.55
CA ALA A 126 -0.17 12.53 14.62
C ALA A 126 -0.33 10.99 14.65
N LEU A 127 0.61 10.28 15.27
CA LEU A 127 0.60 8.83 15.46
C LEU A 127 0.28 8.42 16.90
N ASP A 128 0.02 9.38 17.80
CA ASP A 128 -0.41 9.11 19.17
C ASP A 128 -1.75 8.34 19.14
N GLY A 129 -1.74 7.11 19.66
CA GLY A 129 -2.89 6.20 19.67
C GLY A 129 -3.00 5.27 18.45
N VAL A 130 -2.10 5.36 17.48
CA VAL A 130 -1.98 4.37 16.38
C VAL A 130 -1.19 3.17 16.91
N GLU A 131 -1.88 2.13 17.38
CA GLU A 131 -1.21 0.91 17.81
C GLU A 131 -0.54 0.20 16.62
N PRO A 132 0.78 -0.11 16.68
CA PRO A 132 1.50 -0.83 15.62
C PRO A 132 0.82 -2.15 15.22
N SER A 133 0.00 -2.74 16.11
CA SER A 133 -0.54 -4.10 16.04
C SER A 133 -1.94 -4.23 15.42
N ALA A 134 -2.73 -3.16 15.22
CA ALA A 134 -4.11 -3.31 14.77
C ALA A 134 -4.25 -3.90 13.34
N GLY A 135 -3.22 -3.73 12.50
CA GLY A 135 -3.09 -4.45 11.23
C GLY A 135 -2.66 -5.91 11.44
N LEU A 136 -1.69 -6.15 12.32
CA LEU A 136 -1.15 -7.49 12.61
C LEU A 136 -2.11 -8.44 13.29
N GLU A 137 -3.02 -7.95 14.13
CA GLU A 137 -4.04 -8.78 14.74
C GLU A 137 -5.04 -9.30 13.69
N ARG A 138 -5.43 -8.45 12.73
CA ARG A 138 -6.24 -8.85 11.57
C ARG A 138 -5.50 -9.84 10.66
N LEU A 139 -4.19 -9.68 10.51
CA LEU A 139 -3.33 -10.59 9.74
C LEU A 139 -3.15 -11.96 10.37
N ARG A 140 -2.98 -12.02 11.70
CA ARG A 140 -2.93 -13.27 12.45
C ARG A 140 -4.25 -14.03 12.36
N ALA A 141 -5.38 -13.31 12.28
CA ALA A 141 -6.69 -13.91 12.05
C ALA A 141 -6.82 -14.48 10.62
N PHE A 142 -6.38 -13.75 9.59
CA PHE A 142 -6.39 -14.21 8.20
C PHE A 142 -5.48 -15.43 7.95
N SER A 143 -4.24 -15.40 8.47
CA SER A 143 -3.29 -16.52 8.38
C SER A 143 -3.83 -17.82 9.03
N ARG A 144 -4.64 -17.71 10.08
CA ARG A 144 -5.31 -18.85 10.73
C ARG A 144 -6.56 -19.34 9.99
N ALA A 145 -7.24 -18.47 9.24
CA ALA A 145 -8.48 -18.78 8.55
C ALA A 145 -8.26 -19.38 7.14
N GLY A 146 -7.09 -19.14 6.53
CA GLY A 146 -6.85 -19.48 5.12
C GLY A 146 -7.65 -18.57 4.15
N PRO A 147 -7.35 -18.60 2.84
CA PRO A 147 -8.14 -17.86 1.87
C PRO A 147 -9.57 -18.42 1.81
N PRO A 148 -10.60 -17.59 1.63
CA PRO A 148 -11.95 -18.08 1.35
C PRO A 148 -11.91 -18.89 0.04
N GLY A 149 -12.51 -20.08 0.07
CA GLY A 149 -12.63 -20.97 -1.08
C GLY A 149 -13.67 -20.54 -2.10
#